data_AF-Q6YFH3-F1
#
_entry.id   AF-Q6YFH3-F1
#
_cell.length_a   1.000
_cell.length_b   1.000
_cell.length_c   1.000
_cell.angle_alpha   90.00
_cell.angle_beta   90.00
_cell.angle_gamma   90.00
#
_symmetry.space_group_name_H-M   'P 1'
#
loop_
_entity.id
_entity.type
_entity.pdbx_description
1 polymer ?
#
loop_
_entity_poly.entity_id
_entity_poly.type
_entity_poly.pdbx_seq_one_letter_code
_entity_poly.pdbx_strand_id
1 'polypeptide(L)'
;LAKFIYNSNKQKFESNSYLEEIGKHSKQAHGLLELQKQLLTDILGGNNIASISSVSAGTRKVEDALQVKRAIIILDDIDEREELDALLGTKAIHTQ
;
A
#
# COMPACT_ATOMS: atom_id res chain seq x y z
N LEU A 1 10.38 -8.43 -11.95
CA LEU A 1 11.50 -8.26 -10.98
C LEU A 1 10.97 -8.03 -9.56
N ALA A 2 10.02 -7.12 -9.38
CA ALA A 2 9.41 -6.77 -8.10
C ALA A 2 8.96 -8.00 -7.27
N LYS A 3 8.19 -8.91 -7.88
CA LYS A 3 7.75 -10.17 -7.24
C LYS A 3 8.88 -11.04 -6.67
N PHE A 4 10.02 -11.10 -7.36
CA PHE A 4 11.18 -11.86 -6.86
C PHE A 4 11.77 -11.19 -5.62
N ILE A 5 12.00 -9.87 -5.67
CA ILE A 5 12.50 -9.07 -4.54
C ILE A 5 11.58 -9.22 -3.33
N TYR A 6 10.26 -9.13 -3.55
CA TYR A 6 9.27 -9.35 -2.50
C TYR A 6 9.42 -10.73 -1.85
N ASN A 7 9.37 -11.80 -2.65
CA ASN A 7 9.43 -13.17 -2.13
C ASN A 7 10.74 -13.48 -1.39
N SER A 8 11.87 -12.91 -1.82
CA SER A 8 13.16 -13.08 -1.15
C SER A 8 13.30 -12.30 0.16
N ASN A 9 12.44 -11.32 0.44
CA ASN A 9 12.59 -10.44 1.61
C ASN A 9 11.40 -10.44 2.57
N LYS A 10 10.20 -10.86 2.16
CA LYS A 10 8.97 -10.75 2.96
C LYS A 10 9.07 -11.33 4.38
N GLN A 11 9.81 -12.43 4.56
CA GLN A 11 9.99 -13.10 5.85
C GLN A 11 10.89 -12.33 6.84
N LYS A 12 11.57 -11.26 6.39
CA LYS A 12 12.47 -10.44 7.22
C LYS A 12 11.77 -9.27 7.90
N PHE A 13 10.49 -9.07 7.63
CA PHE A 13 9.68 -7.95 8.11
C PHE A 13 8.48 -8.46 8.88
N GLU A 14 7.94 -7.64 9.78
CA GLU A 14 6.76 -7.99 10.59
C GLU A 14 5.52 -8.11 9.71
N SER A 15 5.36 -7.14 8.80
CA SER A 15 4.31 -7.13 7.80
C SER A 15 4.91 -6.97 6.40
N ASN A 16 4.17 -7.38 5.38
CA ASN A 16 4.64 -7.32 4.01
C ASN A 16 3.46 -7.20 3.05
N SER A 17 3.58 -6.35 2.04
CA SER A 17 2.58 -6.18 1.00
C SER A 17 3.24 -6.10 -0.38
N TYR A 18 2.57 -6.70 -1.35
CA TYR A 18 2.93 -6.63 -2.77
C TYR A 18 1.70 -6.22 -3.56
N LEU A 19 1.78 -5.05 -4.20
CA LEU A 19 0.75 -4.53 -5.08
C LEU A 19 1.30 -4.52 -6.50
N GLU A 20 0.57 -5.13 -7.42
CA GLU A 20 0.94 -5.23 -8.84
C GLU A 20 -0.13 -4.57 -9.73
N GLU A 21 0.26 -4.24 -10.97
CA GLU A 21 -0.62 -3.59 -11.96
C GLU A 21 -1.27 -2.30 -11.42
N ILE A 22 -0.54 -1.51 -10.62
CA ILE A 22 -1.11 -0.35 -9.90
C ILE A 22 -1.70 0.66 -10.90
N GLY A 23 -0.98 0.98 -11.97
CA GLY A 23 -1.38 1.91 -13.02
C GLY A 23 -2.66 1.51 -13.73
N LYS A 24 -2.90 0.20 -13.85
CA LYS A 24 -4.14 -0.34 -14.41
C LYS A 24 -5.26 -0.36 -13.38
N HIS A 25 -4.98 -0.74 -12.14
CA HIS A 25 -5.99 -0.80 -11.08
C HIS A 25 -6.46 0.59 -10.66
N SER A 26 -5.56 1.57 -10.54
CA SER A 26 -5.88 2.95 -10.13
C SER A 26 -6.96 3.59 -11.00
N LYS A 27 -6.96 3.28 -12.29
CA LYS A 27 -7.90 3.79 -13.31
C LYS A 27 -9.28 3.13 -13.27
N GLN A 28 -9.44 2.03 -12.52
CA GLN A 28 -10.73 1.36 -12.36
C GLN A 28 -11.60 2.07 -11.32
N ALA A 29 -12.92 1.91 -11.44
CA ALA A 29 -13.84 2.39 -10.42
C ALA A 29 -13.49 1.78 -9.05
N HIS A 30 -13.23 2.64 -8.06
CA HIS A 30 -12.79 2.27 -6.71
C HIS A 30 -11.43 1.54 -6.63
N GLY A 31 -10.65 1.45 -7.70
CA GLY A 31 -9.43 0.64 -7.71
C GLY A 31 -8.38 1.09 -6.71
N LEU A 32 -8.13 2.40 -6.56
CA LEU A 32 -7.26 2.93 -5.51
C LEU A 32 -7.74 2.55 -4.11
N LEU A 33 -9.04 2.56 -3.87
CA LEU A 33 -9.61 2.19 -2.56
C LEU A 33 -9.38 0.70 -2.27
N GLU A 34 -9.51 -0.17 -3.26
CA GLU A 34 -9.24 -1.61 -3.11
C GLU A 34 -7.75 -1.87 -2.86
N LEU A 35 -6.85 -1.19 -3.57
CA LEU A 35 -5.41 -1.27 -3.31
C LEU A 35 -5.06 -0.83 -1.88
N GLN A 36 -5.68 0.25 -1.37
CA GLN A 36 -5.49 0.67 0.02
C GLN A 36 -6.04 -0.34 1.02
N LYS A 37 -7.18 -0.98 0.75
CA LYS A 37 -7.73 -2.04 1.60
C LYS A 37 -6.80 -3.25 1.64
N GLN A 38 -6.26 -3.67 0.50
CA GLN A 38 -5.26 -4.74 0.44
C GLN A 38 -4.03 -4.36 1.26
N LEU A 39 -3.46 -3.18 1.02
CA LEU A 39 -2.28 -2.71 1.74
C LEU A 39 -2.48 -2.69 3.26
N LEU A 40 -3.63 -2.17 3.71
CA LEU A 40 -3.98 -2.17 5.13
C LEU A 40 -4.18 -3.58 5.69
N THR A 41 -4.77 -4.49 4.90
CA THR A 41 -4.94 -5.90 5.30
C THR A 41 -3.60 -6.57 5.52
N ASP A 42 -2.68 -6.36 4.58
CA ASP A 42 -1.34 -6.91 4.60
C ASP A 42 -0.49 -6.33 5.75
N ILE A 43 -0.68 -5.06 6.09
CA ILE A 43 0.09 -4.39 7.16
C ILE A 43 -0.48 -4.66 8.56
N LEU A 44 -1.79 -4.49 8.74
CA LEU A 44 -2.45 -4.50 10.05
C LEU A 44 -3.09 -5.84 10.42
N GLY A 45 -3.31 -6.73 9.45
CA GLY A 45 -4.10 -7.96 9.63
C GLY A 45 -5.61 -7.72 9.59
N GLY A 46 -6.37 -8.78 9.26
CA GLY A 46 -7.78 -8.76 8.81
C GLY A 46 -8.85 -8.11 9.70
N ASN A 47 -8.52 -7.60 10.89
CA ASN A 47 -9.49 -7.03 11.83
C ASN A 47 -9.64 -5.49 11.74
N ASN A 48 -8.77 -4.78 11.02
CA ASN A 48 -8.78 -3.30 10.96
C ASN A 48 -9.30 -2.69 9.63
N ILE A 49 -9.76 -3.53 8.70
CA ILE A 49 -10.18 -3.14 7.34
C ILE A 49 -11.48 -2.33 7.36
N ALA A 50 -12.34 -2.56 8.36
CA ALA A 50 -13.76 -2.18 8.36
C ALA A 50 -14.11 -0.68 8.35
N SER A 51 -13.17 0.26 8.18
CA SER A 51 -13.49 1.68 8.29
C SER A 51 -12.80 2.64 7.30
N ILE A 52 -12.54 2.22 6.06
CA ILE A 52 -12.23 3.17 4.99
C ILE A 52 -13.32 3.17 3.91
N SER A 53 -13.94 4.34 3.72
CA SER A 53 -15.01 4.59 2.74
C SER A 53 -14.58 5.56 1.63
N SER A 54 -13.37 6.11 1.70
CA SER A 54 -12.80 7.02 0.72
C SER A 54 -11.29 6.83 0.61
N VAL A 55 -10.72 7.22 -0.53
CA VAL A 55 -9.27 7.18 -0.77
C VAL A 55 -8.51 8.00 0.28
N SER A 56 -9.00 9.21 0.60
CA SER A 56 -8.38 10.07 1.61
C SER A 56 -8.35 9.45 3.01
N ALA A 57 -9.42 8.75 3.42
CA ALA A 57 -9.45 8.03 4.69
C ALA A 57 -8.50 6.83 4.67
N GLY A 58 -8.40 6.14 3.54
CA GLY A 58 -7.44 5.07 3.29
C GLY A 58 -6.00 5.54 3.41
N THR A 59 -5.63 6.63 2.74
CA THR A 59 -4.27 7.20 2.76
C THR A 59 -3.84 7.50 4.19
N ARG A 60 -4.68 8.21 4.97
CA ARG A 60 -4.37 8.54 6.36
C ARG A 60 -4.16 7.29 7.21
N LYS A 61 -5.00 6.27 7.04
CA LYS A 61 -4.82 5.00 7.76
C LYS A 61 -3.55 4.27 7.37
N VAL A 62 -3.17 4.30 6.10
CA VAL A 62 -1.90 3.68 5.66
C VAL A 62 -0.73 4.42 6.30
N GLU A 63 -0.74 5.76 6.29
CA GLU A 63 0.27 6.57 6.99
C GLU A 63 0.36 6.19 8.47
N ASP A 64 -0.77 6.13 9.17
CA ASP A 64 -0.83 5.73 10.59
C ASP A 64 -0.30 4.30 10.80
N ALA A 65 -0.64 3.35 9.92
CA ALA A 65 -0.19 1.97 9.99
C ALA A 65 1.33 1.85 9.82
N LEU A 66 1.92 2.61 8.90
CA LEU A 66 3.35 2.60 8.63
C LEU A 66 4.19 3.25 9.73
N GLN A 67 3.59 4.11 10.55
CA GLN A 67 4.26 4.66 11.73
C GLN A 67 4.43 3.64 12.86
N VAL A 68 3.59 2.60 12.91
CA VAL A 68 3.57 1.62 14.01
C VAL A 68 3.95 0.20 13.62
N LYS A 69 3.99 -0.11 12.31
CA LYS A 69 4.35 -1.43 11.79
C LYS A 69 5.61 -1.36 10.94
N ARG A 70 6.56 -2.26 11.21
CA ARG A 70 7.72 -2.44 10.34
C ARG A 70 7.35 -3.33 9.15
N ALA A 71 7.03 -2.70 8.03
CA ALA A 71 6.61 -3.40 6.81
C ALA A 71 7.62 -3.29 5.67
N ILE A 72 7.66 -4.31 4.79
CA ILE A 72 8.19 -4.17 3.43
C ILE A 72 7.02 -4.03 2.46
N ILE A 73 7.01 -2.96 1.68
CA ILE A 73 5.99 -2.71 0.66
C ILE A 73 6.70 -2.67 -0.69
N ILE A 74 6.24 -3.50 -1.62
CA ILE A 74 6.71 -3.49 -3.00
C ILE A 74 5.53 -3.08 -3.88
N LEU A 75 5.70 -1.98 -4.61
CA LEU A 75 4.73 -1.42 -5.54
C LEU A 75 5.27 -1.65 -6.96
N ASP A 76 4.50 -2.34 -7.79
CA ASP A 76 4.87 -2.64 -9.19
C ASP A 76 3.91 -1.94 -10.16
N ASP A 77 4.44 -1.52 -11.31
CA ASP A 77 3.68 -0.91 -12.41
C ASP A 77 2.92 0.37 -12.00
N ILE A 78 3.63 1.35 -11.40
CA ILE A 78 3.09 2.69 -11.11
C ILE A 78 3.21 3.56 -12.37
N ASP A 79 2.10 4.18 -12.78
CA ASP A 79 2.05 5.09 -13.93
C ASP A 79 2.25 6.56 -13.50
N GLU A 80 1.68 6.95 -12.35
CA GLU A 80 1.58 8.35 -11.91
C GLU A 80 1.95 8.54 -10.43
N ARG A 81 2.50 9.71 -10.07
CA ARG A 81 2.91 10.01 -8.68
C ARG A 81 1.71 10.07 -7.73
N GLU A 82 0.55 10.46 -8.26
CA GLU A 82 -0.72 10.53 -7.58
C GLU A 82 -1.14 9.17 -7.02
N GLU A 83 -0.77 8.07 -7.68
CA GLU A 83 -1.04 6.70 -7.20
C GLU A 83 -0.22 6.39 -5.96
N LEU A 84 1.06 6.79 -5.98
CA LEU A 84 1.97 6.64 -4.86
C LEU A 84 1.52 7.50 -3.66
N ASP A 85 1.18 8.76 -3.92
CA ASP A 85 0.68 9.70 -2.91
C ASP A 85 -0.66 9.21 -2.32
N ALA A 86 -1.54 8.61 -3.13
CA ALA A 86 -2.78 8.00 -2.65
C ALA A 86 -2.51 6.77 -1.77
N LEU A 87 -1.55 5.91 -2.13
CA LEU A 87 -1.29 4.68 -1.39
C LEU A 87 -0.54 4.93 -0.09
N LEU A 88 0.56 5.68 -0.12
CA LEU A 88 1.48 5.81 1.02
C LEU A 88 1.36 7.15 1.76
N GLY A 89 0.67 8.12 1.17
CA GLY A 89 0.67 9.49 1.66
C GLY A 89 1.97 10.22 1.35
N THR A 90 1.94 11.55 1.47
CA THR A 90 3.08 12.42 1.12
C THR A 90 4.15 12.48 2.22
N LYS A 91 3.83 12.00 3.43
CA LYS A 91 4.74 12.04 4.58
C LYS A 91 5.62 10.81 4.69
N ALA A 92 5.18 9.67 4.14
CA ALA A 92 5.88 8.40 4.25
C ALA A 92 7.09 8.30 3.30
N ILE A 93 7.18 9.18 2.29
CA ILE A 93 8.17 9.08 1.23
C ILE A 93 9.28 10.10 1.48
N HIS A 94 10.39 9.63 2.06
CA HIS A 94 11.68 10.30 1.89
C HIS A 94 12.34 9.73 0.64
N THR A 95 12.22 10.43 -0.47
CA THR A 95 13.11 10.23 -1.62
C THR A 95 14.50 10.74 -1.24
N GLN A 96 15.45 9.81 -1.09
CA GLN A 96 16.88 10.10 -1.20
C GLN A 96 17.32 9.89 -2.65
#